data_AF-A0A957NTT6-F1
#
_entry.id   AF-A0A957NTT6-F1
#
_cell.length_a   1.000
_cell.length_b   1.000
_cell.length_c   1.000
_cell.angle_alpha   90.00
_cell.angle_beta   90.00
_cell.angle_gamma   90.00
#
_symmetry.space_group_name_H-M   'P 1'
#
loop_
_entity.id
_entity.type
_entity.pdbx_description
1 polymer ?
#
loop_
_entity_poly.entity_id
_entity_poly.type
_entity_poly.pdbx_seq_one_letter_code
_entity_poly.pdbx_strand_id
1 'polypeptide(L)'
;QSYVGYSRNKKELGLLFAWCMVENLFPIAWTYLLARAFQIEVEPFYFFILVPIVLILRRLPLPTPDGAGIHEGAFVYLLSLIGVAAEKGLLLGITTHLLVIALVLPGGIFFLLNGVHAPRKKQAKVEIPAA
;
A
#
# COMPACT_ATOMS: atom_id res chain seq x y z
N GLN A 1 -25.37 12.81 -7.50
CA GLN A 1 -26.37 11.75 -7.28
C GLN A 1 -25.79 10.33 -7.49
N SER A 2 -24.63 10.00 -6.92
CA SER A 2 -23.95 8.71 -7.22
C SER A 2 -23.66 7.81 -6.00
N TYR A 3 -23.93 8.26 -4.77
CA TYR A 3 -23.57 7.49 -3.56
C TYR A 3 -24.72 6.68 -2.93
N VAL A 4 -25.98 6.97 -3.25
CA VAL A 4 -27.15 6.37 -2.56
C VAL A 4 -27.59 5.02 -3.17
N GLY A 5 -26.98 4.58 -4.27
CA GLY A 5 -27.33 3.33 -4.97
C GLY A 5 -26.48 2.09 -4.61
N TYR A 6 -25.46 2.22 -3.75
CA TYR A 6 -24.47 1.15 -3.53
C TYR A 6 -24.95 0.03 -2.58
N SER A 7 -26.04 0.22 -1.83
CA SER A 7 -26.58 -0.80 -0.90
C SER A 7 -27.30 -1.96 -1.60
N ARG A 8 -27.38 -1.96 -2.94
CA ARG A 8 -28.26 -2.87 -3.70
C ARG A 8 -27.55 -4.08 -4.33
N ASN A 9 -26.21 -4.11 -4.39
CA ASN A 9 -25.44 -5.26 -4.90
C ASN A 9 -24.46 -5.81 -3.83
N LYS A 10 -24.96 -6.72 -2.97
CA LYS A 10 -24.13 -7.44 -1.99
C LYS A 10 -22.93 -8.16 -2.63
N LYS A 11 -23.04 -8.55 -3.91
CA LYS A 11 -21.96 -9.18 -4.69
C LYS A 11 -20.81 -8.23 -4.97
N GLU A 12 -21.08 -6.96 -5.29
CA GLU A 12 -20.03 -5.97 -5.56
C GLU A 12 -19.32 -5.57 -4.27
N LEU A 13 -20.06 -5.39 -3.18
CA LEU A 13 -19.51 -5.17 -1.84
C LEU A 13 -18.57 -6.31 -1.43
N GLY A 14 -18.98 -7.57 -1.65
CA GLY A 14 -18.15 -8.74 -1.37
C GLY A 14 -16.88 -8.79 -2.23
N LEU A 15 -16.97 -8.42 -3.51
CA LEU A 15 -15.82 -8.38 -4.41
C LEU A 15 -14.82 -7.28 -4.02
N LEU A 16 -15.29 -6.07 -3.69
CA LEU A 16 -14.42 -5.00 -3.19
C LEU A 16 -13.75 -5.39 -1.87
N PHE A 17 -14.49 -6.02 -0.96
CA PHE A 17 -13.94 -6.49 0.30
C PHE A 17 -12.85 -7.54 0.09
N ALA A 18 -13.09 -8.52 -0.80
CA ALA A 18 -12.09 -9.53 -1.16
C ALA A 18 -10.85 -8.88 -1.80
N TRP A 19 -11.05 -7.88 -2.65
CA TRP A 19 -9.96 -7.11 -3.25
C TRP A 19 -9.13 -6.39 -2.18
N CYS A 20 -9.77 -5.70 -1.22
CA CYS A 20 -9.08 -5.07 -0.10
C CYS A 20 -8.32 -6.07 0.77
N MET A 21 -8.89 -7.25 1.02
CA MET A 21 -8.21 -8.31 1.75
C MET A 21 -6.93 -8.72 1.03
N VAL A 22 -7.01 -9.00 -0.27
CA VAL A 22 -5.83 -9.36 -1.08
C VAL A 22 -4.78 -8.25 -1.06
N GLU A 23 -5.19 -6.99 -1.21
CA GLU A 23 -4.30 -5.83 -1.15
C GLU A 23 -3.57 -5.71 0.20
N ASN A 24 -4.22 -6.06 1.30
CA ASN A 24 -3.61 -6.03 2.64
C ASN A 24 -2.74 -7.27 2.93
N LEU A 25 -3.11 -8.45 2.43
CA LEU A 25 -2.31 -9.67 2.60
C LEU A 25 -1.04 -9.67 1.74
N PHE A 26 -1.08 -9.01 0.58
CA PHE A 26 0.06 -8.97 -0.32
C PHE A 26 1.34 -8.41 0.36
N PRO A 27 1.33 -7.21 1.00
CA PRO A 27 2.40 -6.70 1.87
C PRO A 27 3.00 -7.71 2.83
N ILE A 28 2.16 -8.46 3.51
CA ILE A 28 2.57 -9.44 4.52
C ILE A 28 3.34 -10.57 3.85
N ALA A 29 2.79 -11.11 2.75
CA ALA A 29 3.38 -12.23 2.02
C ALA A 29 4.77 -11.89 1.45
N TRP A 30 4.91 -10.77 0.73
CA TRP A 30 6.20 -10.45 0.11
C TRP A 30 7.26 -10.00 1.12
N THR A 31 6.86 -9.32 2.20
CA THR A 31 7.78 -8.99 3.32
C THR A 31 8.30 -10.26 3.99
N TYR A 32 7.43 -11.26 4.20
CA TYR A 32 7.83 -12.56 4.74
C TYR A 32 8.82 -13.28 3.82
N LEU A 33 8.56 -13.30 2.51
CA LEU A 33 9.49 -13.91 1.53
C LEU A 33 10.86 -13.23 1.54
N LEU A 34 10.92 -11.90 1.63
CA LEU A 34 12.17 -11.16 1.76
C LEU A 34 12.90 -11.48 3.07
N ALA A 35 12.16 -11.57 4.19
CA ALA A 35 12.75 -11.94 5.47
C ALA A 35 13.37 -13.35 5.41
N ARG A 36 12.70 -14.30 4.75
CA ARG A 36 13.25 -15.64 4.51
C ARG A 36 14.49 -15.60 3.61
N ALA A 37 14.51 -14.76 2.57
CA ALA A 37 15.67 -14.58 1.70
C ALA A 37 16.89 -14.02 2.45
N PHE A 38 16.67 -13.16 3.46
CA PHE A 38 17.72 -12.59 4.32
C PHE A 38 18.07 -13.44 5.55
N GLN A 39 17.59 -14.68 5.61
CA GLN A 39 17.81 -15.58 6.74
C GLN A 39 17.41 -14.93 8.07
N ILE A 40 16.25 -14.27 8.08
CA ILE A 40 15.57 -13.80 9.29
C ILE A 40 14.61 -14.90 9.72
N GLU A 41 14.99 -15.65 10.75
CA GLU A 41 14.20 -16.74 11.31
C GLU A 41 13.17 -16.20 12.30
N VAL A 42 12.05 -15.72 11.77
CA VAL A 42 10.92 -15.21 12.56
C VAL A 42 9.66 -15.96 12.16
N GLU A 43 8.82 -16.28 13.15
CA GLU A 43 7.55 -16.95 12.91
C GLU A 43 6.64 -16.08 12.01
N PRO A 44 5.97 -16.67 11.00
CA PRO A 44 5.11 -15.91 10.07
C PRO A 44 4.07 -15.04 10.77
N PHE A 45 3.58 -15.47 11.94
CA PHE A 45 2.60 -14.75 12.74
C PHE A 45 3.05 -13.33 13.13
N TYR A 46 4.34 -13.12 13.41
CA TYR A 46 4.84 -11.78 13.74
C TYR A 46 4.69 -10.80 12.59
N PHE A 47 4.80 -11.25 11.33
CA PHE A 47 4.62 -10.39 10.16
C PHE A 47 3.16 -9.93 9.99
N PHE A 48 2.18 -10.72 10.46
CA PHE A 48 0.78 -10.31 10.48
C PHE A 48 0.48 -9.18 11.46
N ILE A 49 1.34 -8.94 12.45
CA ILE A 49 1.21 -7.83 13.40
C ILE A 49 2.11 -6.67 12.94
N LEU A 50 3.37 -6.98 12.63
CA LEU A 50 4.39 -6.00 12.28
C LEU A 50 4.02 -5.23 11.02
N VAL A 51 3.66 -5.92 9.93
CA VAL A 51 3.45 -5.26 8.63
C VAL A 51 2.27 -4.30 8.66
N PRO A 52 1.08 -4.64 9.21
CA PRO A 52 -0.01 -3.67 9.34
C PRO A 52 0.36 -2.43 10.15
N ILE A 53 1.14 -2.57 11.23
CA ILE A 53 1.63 -1.43 12.02
C ILE A 53 2.51 -0.53 11.15
N VAL A 54 3.48 -1.11 10.44
CA VAL A 54 4.36 -0.35 9.54
C VAL A 54 3.56 0.34 8.42
N LEU A 55 2.55 -0.33 7.86
CA LEU A 55 1.68 0.26 6.85
C LEU A 55 0.90 1.46 7.39
N ILE A 56 0.36 1.37 8.61
CA ILE A 56 -0.33 2.51 9.26
C ILE A 56 0.65 3.68 9.43
N LEU A 57 1.87 3.41 9.88
CA LEU A 57 2.90 4.46 10.03
C LEU A 57 3.26 5.12 8.71
N ARG A 58 3.39 4.34 7.62
CA ARG A 58 3.65 4.88 6.27
C ARG A 58 2.50 5.73 5.73
N ARG A 59 1.27 5.48 6.16
CA ARG A 59 0.09 6.27 5.74
C ARG A 59 -0.05 7.61 6.46
N LEU A 60 0.76 7.87 7.49
CA LEU A 60 0.77 9.17 8.15
C LEU A 60 1.30 10.22 7.16
N PRO A 61 0.58 11.34 6.93
CA PRO A 61 1.03 12.42 6.07
C PRO A 61 2.14 13.21 6.78
N LEU A 62 3.34 12.63 6.76
CA LEU A 62 4.51 13.16 7.43
C LEU A 62 5.27 14.08 6.47
N PRO A 63 5.99 15.09 6.99
CA PRO A 63 6.71 16.07 6.16
C PRO A 63 7.93 15.48 5.41
N THR A 64 8.23 14.18 5.57
CA THR A 64 9.32 13.49 4.87
C THR A 64 8.83 12.74 3.63
N PRO A 65 9.65 12.62 2.55
CA PRO A 65 9.26 11.88 1.35
C PRO A 65 8.89 10.43 1.68
N ASP A 66 7.64 10.05 1.43
CA ASP A 66 7.08 8.70 1.68
C ASP A 66 7.30 8.13 3.10
N GLY A 67 7.54 9.00 4.10
CA GLY A 67 7.90 8.55 5.44
C GLY A 67 9.28 7.88 5.53
N ALA A 68 10.21 8.23 4.63
CA ALA A 68 11.59 7.74 4.64
C ALA A 68 12.23 7.95 6.03
N GLY A 69 12.84 6.89 6.57
CA GLY A 69 13.37 6.80 7.92
C GLY A 69 12.37 6.25 8.95
N ILE A 70 11.08 6.52 8.79
CA ILE A 70 10.02 6.03 9.71
C ILE A 70 9.64 4.61 9.33
N HIS A 71 9.54 4.32 8.04
CA HIS A 71 9.32 2.96 7.56
C HIS A 71 10.47 2.03 7.97
N GLU A 72 11.71 2.42 7.68
CA GLU A 72 12.91 1.65 8.01
C GLU A 72 13.11 1.57 9.52
N GLY A 73 12.91 2.68 10.25
CA GLY A 73 12.98 2.72 11.70
C GLY A 73 11.92 1.85 12.38
N ALA A 74 10.71 1.77 11.84
CA ALA A 74 9.66 0.89 12.35
C ALA A 74 10.02 -0.59 12.20
N PHE A 75 10.60 -0.98 11.06
CA PHE A 75 11.13 -2.34 10.88
C PHE A 75 12.25 -2.65 11.88
N VAL A 76 13.23 -1.75 12.02
CA VAL A 76 14.31 -1.89 13.01
C VAL A 76 13.73 -2.05 14.40
N TYR A 77 12.87 -1.13 14.85
CA TYR A 77 12.30 -1.12 16.19
C TYR A 77 11.48 -2.39 16.48
N LEU A 78 10.53 -2.74 15.62
CA LEU A 78 9.63 -3.88 15.85
C LEU A 78 10.35 -5.23 15.79
N LEU A 79 11.34 -5.38 14.89
CA LEU A 79 12.17 -6.59 14.83
C LEU A 79 13.13 -6.68 16.02
N SER A 80 13.62 -5.56 16.53
CA SER A 80 14.46 -5.52 17.75
C SER A 80 13.70 -6.06 18.97
N LEU A 81 12.40 -5.80 19.08
CA LEU A 81 11.56 -6.29 20.18
C LEU A 81 11.47 -7.82 20.24
N ILE A 82 11.69 -8.50 19.13
CA ILE A 82 11.69 -9.97 19.03
C ILE A 82 13.10 -10.55 18.89
N GLY A 83 14.14 -9.77 19.23
CA GLY A 83 15.53 -10.23 19.29
C GLY A 83 16.26 -10.28 17.94
N VAL A 84 15.69 -9.70 16.88
CA VAL A 84 16.37 -9.60 15.58
C VAL A 84 17.32 -8.40 15.58
N ALA A 85 18.52 -8.60 15.03
CA ALA A 85 19.54 -7.57 14.95
C ALA A 85 19.07 -6.35 14.11
N ALA A 86 19.43 -5.15 14.55
CA ALA A 86 18.99 -3.89 13.93
C ALA A 86 19.41 -3.78 12.46
N GLU A 87 20.57 -4.32 12.10
CA GLU A 87 21.09 -4.36 10.73
C GLU A 87 20.16 -5.14 9.79
N LYS A 88 19.60 -6.26 10.27
CA LYS A 88 18.64 -7.07 9.50
C LYS A 88 17.30 -6.34 9.35
N GLY A 89 16.84 -5.63 10.38
CA GLY A 89 15.63 -4.82 10.28
C GLY A 89 15.77 -3.66 9.31
N LEU A 90 16.92 -2.99 9.32
CA LEU A 90 17.25 -1.92 8.38
C LEU A 90 17.32 -2.44 6.94
N LEU A 91 18.00 -3.58 6.73
CA LEU A 91 18.10 -4.24 5.43
C LEU A 91 16.71 -4.57 4.86
N LEU A 92 15.82 -5.11 5.70
CA LEU A 92 14.46 -5.45 5.29
C LEU A 92 13.66 -4.19 4.93
N GLY A 93 13.71 -3.14 5.75
CA GLY A 93 13.02 -1.86 5.50
C GLY A 93 13.48 -1.17 4.21
N ILE A 94 14.78 -1.11 3.96
CA ILE A 94 15.33 -0.48 2.74
C ILE A 94 14.95 -1.31 1.50
N THR A 95 15.14 -2.63 1.55
CA THR A 95 14.84 -3.51 0.42
C THR A 95 13.36 -3.45 0.05
N THR A 96 12.49 -3.45 1.06
CA THR A 96 11.05 -3.37 0.86
C THR A 96 10.64 -2.05 0.21
N HIS A 97 11.22 -0.93 0.63
CA HIS A 97 11.00 0.37 0.02
C HIS A 97 11.49 0.41 -1.45
N LEU A 98 12.72 -0.04 -1.71
CA LEU A 98 13.29 -0.08 -3.06
C LEU A 98 12.47 -0.96 -4.01
N LEU A 99 11.95 -2.09 -3.52
CA LEU A 99 11.10 -2.96 -4.32
C LEU A 99 9.80 -2.25 -4.74
N VAL A 100 9.18 -1.50 -3.83
CA VAL A 100 7.98 -0.71 -4.15
C VAL A 100 8.29 0.35 -5.20
N ILE A 101 9.40 1.07 -5.06
CA ILE A 101 9.84 2.05 -6.07
C ILE A 101 10.01 1.35 -7.43
N ALA A 102 10.71 0.21 -7.47
CA ALA A 102 10.92 -0.57 -8.69
C ALA A 102 9.61 -1.03 -9.34
N LEU A 103 8.59 -1.41 -8.54
CA LEU A 103 7.29 -1.85 -9.05
C LEU A 103 6.43 -0.69 -9.59
N VAL A 104 6.53 0.49 -8.99
CA VAL A 104 5.74 1.67 -9.39
C VAL A 104 6.40 2.43 -10.56
N LEU A 105 7.72 2.37 -10.69
CA LEU A 105 8.49 3.06 -11.72
C LEU A 105 7.95 2.84 -13.16
N PRO A 106 7.66 1.61 -13.62
CA PRO A 106 7.10 1.39 -14.95
C PRO A 106 5.77 2.11 -15.18
N GLY A 107 4.90 2.15 -14.16
CA GLY A 107 3.63 2.88 -14.22
C GLY A 107 3.84 4.38 -14.34
N GLY A 108 4.82 4.93 -13.61
CA GLY A 108 5.24 6.33 -13.72
C GLY A 108 5.84 6.66 -15.09
N ILE A 109 6.68 5.77 -15.64
CA ILE A 109 7.26 5.92 -16.98
C ILE A 109 6.15 5.90 -18.04
N PHE A 110 5.24 4.94 -17.98
CA PHE A 110 4.10 4.85 -18.90
C PHE A 110 3.23 6.12 -18.85
N PHE A 111 3.01 6.65 -17.65
CA PHE A 111 2.27 7.90 -17.44
C PHE A 111 2.97 9.10 -18.09
N LEU A 112 4.28 9.24 -17.91
CA LEU A 112 5.07 10.33 -18.51
C LEU A 112 5.08 10.25 -20.04
N LEU A 113 5.15 9.05 -20.60
CA LEU A 113 5.22 8.83 -22.05
C LEU A 113 3.86 9.01 -22.76
N ASN A 114 2.76 8.59 -22.14
CA ASN A 114 1.44 8.57 -22.81
C ASN A 114 0.55 9.76 -22.47
N GLY A 115 0.92 10.56 -21.46
CA GLY A 115 0.14 11.72 -21.01
C GLY A 115 -1.25 11.34 -20.48
N VAL A 116 -1.83 12.23 -19.67
CA VAL A 116 -3.18 12.03 -19.12
C VAL A 116 -4.22 12.24 -20.22
N HIS A 117 -4.76 11.16 -20.78
CA HIS A 117 -6.03 11.22 -21.50
C HIS A 117 -7.15 11.36 -20.45
N ALA A 118 -7.41 12.59 -20.00
CA ALA A 118 -8.52 12.83 -19.10
C ALA A 118 -9.83 12.42 -19.79
N PRO A 119 -10.64 11.50 -19.22
CA PRO A 119 -11.93 11.19 -19.79
C PRO A 119 -12.78 12.46 -19.74
N ARG A 120 -13.07 13.03 -20.91
CA ARG A 120 -13.91 14.23 -21.07
C ARG A 120 -15.24 13.97 -20.37
N LYS A 121 -15.45 14.61 -19.21
CA LYS A 121 -16.74 14.64 -18.51
C LYS A 121 -17.78 15.15 -19.52
N LYS A 122 -18.67 14.28 -20.00
CA LYS A 122 -19.89 14.70 -20.71
C LYS A 122 -20.66 15.57 -19.73
N GLN A 123 -20.57 16.90 -19.88
CA GLN A 123 -21.40 17.84 -19.16
C GLN A 123 -22.84 17.51 -19.55
N ALA A 124 -23.61 16.93 -18.62
CA ALA A 124 -25.05 16.83 -18.75
C ALA A 124 -25.57 18.26 -18.82
N LYS A 125 -26.02 18.66 -20.01
CA LYS A 125 -26.72 19.91 -20.28
C LYS A 125 -27.94 19.95 -19.36
N VAL A 126 -27.85 20.67 -18.24
CA VAL A 126 -29.01 21.00 -17.42
C VAL A 126 -29.73 22.12 -18.15
N GLU A 127 -30.68 21.75 -19.02
CA GLU A 127 -31.69 22.67 -19.52
C GLU A 127 -32.56 23.07 -18.32
N ILE A 128 -32.37 24.29 -17.84
CA ILE A 128 -33.28 24.93 -16.89
C ILE A 128 -34.51 25.33 -17.71
N PRO A 129 -35.72 24.77 -17.44
CA PRO A 129 -36.93 25.22 -18.11
C PRO A 129 -37.18 26.68 -17.71
N ALA A 130 -37.37 27.54 -18.72
CA ALA A 130 -37.77 28.92 -18.53
C ALA A 130 -39.13 28.95 -17.82
N ALA A 131 -39.17 29.61 -16.68
CA ALA A 131 -40.39 29.96 -15.96
C ALA A 131 -40.93 31.30 -16.48
#